data_AF-A0AA95M413-F1
#
_entry.id   AF-A0AA95M413-F1
#
_cell.length_a   1.000
_cell.length_b   1.000
_cell.length_c   1.000
_cell.angle_alpha   90.00
_cell.angle_beta   90.00
_cell.angle_gamma   90.00
#
_symmetry.space_group_name_H-M   'P 1'
#
loop_
_entity.id
_entity.type
_entity.pdbx_description
1 polymer ?
#
loop_
_entity_poly.entity_id
_entity_poly.type
_entity_poly.pdbx_seq_one_letter_code
_entity_poly.pdbx_strand_id
1 'polypeptide(L)' 'MGFNFSNGRNEEKEVLKDVLTDAIETEEDLMRTYLITAERIHDDDELKERLENFAEGNAKRTKQLIDELNENKE' A
#
# COMPACT_ATOMS: atom_id res chain seq x y z
N MET A 1 25.11 -32.81 -12.60
CA MET A 1 24.40 -31.61 -13.10
C MET A 1 23.64 -31.02 -11.94
N GLY A 2 24.21 -30.05 -11.24
CA GLY A 2 23.52 -29.34 -10.17
C GLY A 2 22.52 -28.38 -10.81
N PHE A 3 21.23 -28.68 -10.70
CA PHE A 3 20.20 -27.73 -11.06
C PHE A 3 20.28 -26.57 -10.05
N ASN A 4 20.70 -25.40 -10.52
CA ASN A 4 20.73 -24.17 -9.74
C ASN A 4 19.29 -23.71 -9.44
N PHE A 5 18.69 -24.28 -8.41
CA PHE A 5 17.36 -23.94 -7.87
C PHE A 5 17.37 -22.65 -7.02
N SER A 6 18.49 -21.91 -7.01
CA SER A 6 18.68 -20.71 -6.20
C SER A 6 18.31 -19.42 -6.95
N ASN A 7 18.37 -19.39 -8.29
CA ASN A 7 18.11 -18.16 -9.04
C ASN A 7 16.63 -17.77 -9.08
N GLY A 8 15.71 -18.73 -9.30
CA GLY A 8 14.27 -18.42 -9.42
C GLY A 8 13.65 -17.86 -8.13
N ARG A 9 14.12 -18.32 -6.96
CA ARG A 9 13.62 -17.84 -5.65
C ARG A 9 14.03 -16.40 -5.33
N ASN A 10 15.15 -15.92 -5.87
CA ASN A 10 15.55 -14.53 -5.72
C ASN A 10 14.78 -13.61 -6.66
N GLU A 11 14.52 -14.05 -7.90
CA GLU A 11 13.69 -13.30 -8.85
C GLU A 11 12.25 -13.13 -8.35
N GLU A 12 11.64 -14.18 -7.78
CA GLU A 12 10.29 -14.11 -7.18
C GLU A 12 10.22 -13.13 -6.01
N LYS A 13 11.28 -13.08 -5.17
CA LYS A 13 11.36 -12.14 -4.04
C LYS A 13 11.48 -10.69 -4.49
N GLU A 14 12.29 -10.40 -5.50
CA GLU A 14 12.42 -9.04 -6.03
C GLU A 14 11.12 -8.59 -6.73
N VAL A 15 10.48 -9.46 -7.51
CA VAL A 15 9.17 -9.14 -8.13
C VAL A 15 8.11 -8.85 -7.06
N LEU A 16 8.05 -9.65 -6.00
CA LEU A 16 7.11 -9.41 -4.89
C LEU A 16 7.38 -8.07 -4.19
N LYS A 17 8.66 -7.75 -3.97
CA LYS A 17 9.09 -6.49 -3.35
C LYS A 17 8.68 -5.28 -4.18
N ASP A 18 8.85 -5.34 -5.50
CA ASP A 18 8.42 -4.27 -6.41
C ASP A 18 6.90 -4.08 -6.34
N VAL A 19 6.13 -5.18 -6.43
CA VAL A 19 4.66 -5.12 -6.32
C VAL A 19 4.19 -4.53 -4.99
N LEU A 20 4.80 -4.92 -3.88
CA LEU A 20 4.46 -4.37 -2.56
C LEU A 20 4.82 -2.89 -2.43
N THR A 21 5.92 -2.47 -3.05
CA THR A 21 6.35 -1.06 -3.05
C THR A 21 5.38 -0.20 -3.86
N ASP A 22 5.02 -0.64 -5.07
CA ASP A 22 4.03 0.04 -5.92
C ASP A 22 2.66 0.13 -5.23
N ALA A 23 2.26 -0.93 -4.52
CA ALA A 23 1.02 -0.94 -3.76
C ALA A 23 1.05 0.07 -2.60
N ILE A 24 2.17 0.17 -1.87
CA ILE A 24 2.34 1.18 -0.80
C ILE A 24 2.17 2.60 -1.36
N GLU A 25 2.85 2.91 -2.46
CA GLU A 25 2.75 4.24 -3.10
C GLU A 25 1.31 4.54 -3.52
N THR A 26 0.62 3.56 -4.12
CA THR A 26 -0.78 3.70 -4.51
C THR A 26 -1.71 3.94 -3.32
N GLU A 27 -1.52 3.22 -2.22
CA GLU A 27 -2.32 3.40 -1.00
C GLU A 27 -2.09 4.80 -0.39
N GLU A 28 -0.85 5.27 -0.34
CA GLU A 28 -0.54 6.61 0.17
C GLU A 28 -1.13 7.73 -0.71
N ASP A 29 -1.10 7.58 -2.03
CA ASP A 29 -1.66 8.56 -2.95
C ASP A 29 -3.19 8.64 -2.88
N LEU A 30 -3.85 7.48 -2.73
CA LEU A 30 -5.28 7.43 -2.48
C LEU A 30 -5.64 8.08 -1.14
N MET A 31 -4.87 7.77 -0.08
CA MET A 31 -5.05 8.39 1.24
C MET A 31 -4.98 9.91 1.15
N ARG A 32 -3.92 10.45 0.53
CA ARG A 32 -3.74 11.90 0.34
C ARG A 32 -4.89 12.50 -0.46
N THR A 33 -5.29 11.82 -1.53
CA THR A 33 -6.39 12.26 -2.40
C THR A 33 -7.70 12.39 -1.63
N TYR A 34 -8.04 11.38 -0.82
CA TYR A 34 -9.26 11.41 -0.02
C TYR A 34 -9.23 12.47 1.06
N LEU A 35 -8.13 12.64 1.78
CA LEU A 35 -7.99 13.70 2.80
C LEU A 35 -8.14 15.10 2.19
N ILE A 36 -7.42 15.39 1.10
CA ILE A 36 -7.52 16.68 0.40
C ILE A 36 -8.94 16.92 -0.12
N THR A 37 -9.62 15.87 -0.58
CA THR A 37 -10.99 15.98 -1.07
C THR A 37 -11.96 16.23 0.08
N ALA A 38 -11.81 15.52 1.20
CA ALA A 38 -12.62 15.70 2.41
C ALA A 38 -12.50 17.12 2.96
N GLU A 39 -11.30 17.70 2.99
CA GLU A 39 -11.05 19.08 3.42
C GLU A 39 -11.78 20.13 2.58
N ARG A 40 -12.06 19.82 1.31
CA ARG A 40 -12.75 20.72 0.36
C ARG A 40 -14.28 20.61 0.41
N ILE A 41 -14.81 19.63 1.12
CA ILE A 41 -16.26 19.44 1.27
C ILE A 41 -16.72 20.20 2.50
N HIS A 42 -17.65 21.14 2.29
CA HIS A 42 -18.19 22.00 3.34
C HIS A 42 -19.69 21.81 3.56
N ASP A 43 -20.40 21.24 2.58
CA ASP A 43 -21.87 21.16 2.56
C ASP A 43 -22.40 19.72 2.70
N ASP A 44 -21.52 18.74 2.87
CA ASP A 44 -21.87 17.31 2.96
C ASP A 44 -20.94 16.59 3.97
N ASP A 45 -21.31 16.68 5.25
CA ASP A 45 -20.57 16.06 6.35
C ASP A 45 -20.50 14.52 6.23
N GLU A 46 -21.52 13.89 5.65
CA GLU A 46 -21.56 12.44 5.48
C GLU A 46 -20.55 11.99 4.42
N LEU A 47 -20.45 12.71 3.29
CA LEU A 47 -19.44 12.43 2.28
C LEU A 47 -18.03 12.70 2.79
N LYS A 48 -17.85 13.78 3.57
CA LYS A 48 -16.57 14.08 4.23
C LYS A 48 -16.14 12.93 5.14
N GLU A 49 -17.01 12.45 6.01
CA GLU A 49 -16.73 11.33 6.91
C GLU A 49 -16.39 10.05 6.13
N ARG A 50 -17.10 9.76 5.04
CA ARG A 50 -16.78 8.59 4.19
C ARG A 50 -15.39 8.69 3.55
N LEU A 51 -14.97 9.88 3.11
CA LEU A 51 -13.64 10.09 2.55
C LEU A 51 -12.53 9.94 3.61
N GLU A 52 -12.75 10.48 4.81
CA GLU A 52 -11.84 10.29 5.95
C GLU A 52 -11.70 8.80 6.29
N ASN A 53 -12.82 8.05 6.34
CA ASN A 53 -12.81 6.61 6.54
C ASN A 53 -12.06 5.84 5.44
N PHE A 54 -12.16 6.26 4.18
CA PHE A 54 -11.36 5.67 3.10
C PHE A 54 -9.87 5.90 3.33
N ALA A 55 -9.47 7.13 3.68
CA ALA A 55 -8.09 7.47 3.98
C ALA A 55 -7.52 6.66 5.16
N GLU A 56 -8.29 6.48 6.24
CA GLU A 56 -7.89 5.61 7.36
C GLU A 56 -7.71 4.15 6.90
N GLY A 57 -8.60 3.68 6.03
CA GLY A 57 -8.49 2.37 5.41
C GLY A 57 -7.21 2.21 4.59
N ASN A 58 -6.83 3.22 3.81
CA ASN A 58 -5.56 3.25 3.09
C ASN A 58 -4.37 3.20 4.06
N ALA A 59 -4.35 4.04 5.10
CA ALA A 59 -3.28 4.05 6.10
C ALA A 59 -3.07 2.69 6.77
N LYS A 60 -4.17 1.98 7.09
CA LYS A 60 -4.12 0.63 7.64
C LYS A 60 -3.48 -0.36 6.66
N ARG A 61 -3.85 -0.32 5.38
CA ARG A 61 -3.28 -1.19 4.35
C ARG A 61 -1.81 -0.87 4.07
N THR A 62 -1.44 0.41 4.02
CA THR A 62 -0.03 0.84 3.92
C THR A 62 0.81 0.21 5.04
N LYS A 63 0.34 0.26 6.29
CA LYS A 63 1.04 -0.36 7.41
C LYS A 63 1.20 -1.88 7.21
N GLN A 64 0.13 -2.58 6.84
CA GLN A 64 0.18 -4.02 6.58
C GLN A 64 1.17 -4.37 5.47
N LEU A 65 1.20 -3.60 4.37
CA LEU A 65 2.14 -3.81 3.27
C LEU A 65 3.60 -3.56 3.69
N ILE A 66 3.85 -2.54 4.52
CA ILE A 66 5.18 -2.26 5.07
C ILE A 66 5.63 -3.41 5.99
N ASP A 67 4.73 -3.95 6.80
CA ASP A 67 5.02 -5.08 7.68
C ASP A 67 5.43 -6.30 6.82
N GLU A 68 4.67 -6.64 5.77
CA GLU A 68 5.01 -7.72 4.80
C GLU A 68 6.34 -7.47 4.08
N LEU A 69 6.62 -6.22 3.69
CA LEU A 69 7.88 -5.85 3.04
C LEU A 69 9.09 -6.02 3.97
N ASN A 70 8.89 -5.81 5.28
CA ASN A 70 9.93 -5.96 6.28
C ASN A 70 10.13 -7.43 6.69
N GLU A 71 9.07 -8.23 6.77
CA GLU A 71 9.15 -9.68 6.98
C GLU A 71 9.88 -10.38 5.82
N ASN A 72 9.74 -9.88 4.60
CA ASN A 72 10.50 -10.38 3.43
C ASN A 72 12.00 -10.05 3.44
N LYS A 73 12.48 -9.19 4.37
CA LYS A 73 13.90 -8.84 4.51
C LYS A 73 14.68 -9.79 5.43
N GLU A 74 14.01 -10.63 6.22
CA GLU A 74 14.61 -11.69 7.05
C GLU A 74 14.69 -13.04 6.31
#